data_AF-A0A972Y5T2-F1
#
_entry.id   AF-A0A972Y5T2-F1
#
_cell.length_a   1.000
_cell.length_b   1.000
_cell.length_c   1.000
_cell.angle_alpha   90.00
_cell.angle_beta   90.00
_cell.angle_gamma   90.00
#
_symmetry.space_group_name_H-M   'P 1'
#
loop_
_entity.id
_entity.type
_entity.pdbx_description
1 polymer ?
#
loop_
_entity_poly.entity_id
_entity_poly.type
_entity_poly.pdbx_seq_one_letter_code
_entity_poly.pdbx_strand_id
1 'polypeptide(L)'
;MENTKPSFVKAILMAQLFINIPIVVLLIGGFIITQQFFEISIKESILIPVILIWPLWSFTLKKWIDWATNKGFSKEEIYELGKKAFVNYNRKRVGLED
;
A
#
# COMPACT_ATOMS: atom_id res chain seq x y z
N MET A 1 -9.25 11.35 22.56
CA MET A 1 -8.36 12.13 21.67
C MET A 1 -9.20 12.67 20.54
N GLU A 2 -9.29 13.99 20.41
CA GLU A 2 -10.00 14.64 19.32
C GLU A 2 -9.40 14.17 17.99
N ASN A 3 -10.17 13.44 17.19
CA ASN A 3 -9.74 12.96 15.87
C ASN A 3 -9.79 14.14 14.90
N THR A 4 -8.85 15.06 15.05
CA THR A 4 -8.67 16.13 14.08
C THR A 4 -8.23 15.53 12.75
N LYS A 5 -8.91 15.94 11.68
CA LYS A 5 -8.61 15.51 10.32
C LYS A 5 -7.15 15.88 9.98
N PRO A 6 -6.30 14.91 9.62
CA PRO A 6 -4.92 15.17 9.22
C PRO A 6 -4.84 16.09 8.01
N SER A 7 -3.70 16.79 7.86
CA SER A 7 -3.41 17.48 6.60
C SER A 7 -3.25 16.48 5.45
N PHE A 8 -3.49 16.94 4.22
CA PHE A 8 -3.31 16.14 3.01
C PHE A 8 -1.90 15.51 2.92
N VAL A 9 -0.86 16.27 3.27
CA VAL A 9 0.54 15.78 3.28
C VAL A 9 0.70 14.62 4.26
N LYS A 10 0.13 14.75 5.47
CA LYS A 10 0.19 13.68 6.48
C LYS A 10 -0.54 12.43 5.99
N ALA A 11 -1.68 12.58 5.32
CA ALA A 11 -2.42 11.44 4.77
C ALA A 11 -1.64 10.71 3.64
N ILE A 12 -0.93 11.45 2.79
CA ILE A 12 -0.03 10.87 1.76
C ILE A 12 1.12 10.10 2.42
N LEU A 13 1.76 10.67 3.43
CA LEU A 13 2.84 10.00 4.17
C LEU A 13 2.33 8.71 4.83
N MET A 14 1.12 8.74 5.40
CA MET A 14 0.50 7.54 5.97
C MET A 14 0.19 6.51 4.89
N ALA A 15 -0.21 6.92 3.68
CA ALA A 15 -0.40 6.00 2.56
C ALA A 15 0.89 5.24 2.23
N GLN A 16 2.02 5.96 2.14
CA GLN A 16 3.34 5.34 1.94
C GLN A 16 3.69 4.38 3.07
N LEU A 17 3.46 4.78 4.31
CA LEU A 17 3.79 4.00 5.50
C LEU A 17 2.94 2.73 5.64
N PHE A 18 1.65 2.81 5.33
CA PHE A 18 0.75 1.65 5.43
C PHE A 18 0.93 0.67 4.28
N ILE A 19 1.23 1.17 3.08
CA ILE A 19 1.14 0.38 1.85
C ILE A 19 2.55 0.02 1.36
N ASN A 20 3.36 1.03 1.05
CA ASN A 20 4.63 0.79 0.35
C ASN A 20 5.73 0.27 1.28
N ILE A 21 5.84 0.80 2.51
CA ILE A 21 6.88 0.36 3.44
C ILE A 21 6.79 -1.14 3.76
N PRO A 22 5.63 -1.71 4.15
CA PRO A 22 5.52 -3.15 4.43
C PRO A 22 5.86 -4.01 3.21
N ILE A 23 5.46 -3.56 2.02
CA ILE A 23 5.70 -4.28 0.78
C ILE A 23 7.17 -4.27 0.41
N VAL A 24 7.84 -3.11 0.50
CA VAL A 24 9.28 -3.00 0.24
C VAL A 24 10.09 -3.85 1.23
N VAL A 25 9.74 -3.83 2.52
CA VAL A 25 10.40 -4.66 3.53
C VAL A 25 10.26 -6.14 3.19
N LEU A 26 9.07 -6.59 2.81
CA LEU A 26 8.85 -7.99 2.45
C LEU A 26 9.54 -8.37 1.12
N LEU A 27 9.60 -7.45 0.15
CA LEU A 27 10.31 -7.68 -1.10
C LEU A 27 11.81 -7.85 -0.88
N ILE A 28 12.42 -6.95 -0.11
CA ILE A 28 13.85 -7.02 0.23
C ILE A 28 14.13 -8.28 1.06
N GLY A 29 13.31 -8.54 2.08
CA GLY A 29 13.44 -9.74 2.91
C GLY A 29 13.30 -11.03 2.08
N GLY A 30 12.29 -11.11 1.22
CA GLY A 30 12.07 -12.23 0.32
C GLY A 30 13.21 -12.42 -0.67
N PHE A 31 13.76 -11.33 -1.22
CA PHE A 31 14.94 -11.40 -2.07
C PHE A 31 16.16 -11.96 -1.33
N ILE A 32 16.45 -11.45 -0.12
CA ILE A 32 17.57 -11.94 0.70
C ILE A 32 17.38 -13.41 1.05
N ILE A 33 16.20 -13.80 1.51
CA ILE A 33 15.88 -15.19 1.86
C ILE A 33 16.03 -16.10 0.64
N THR A 34 15.46 -15.71 -0.50
CA THR A 34 15.55 -16.55 -1.70
C THR A 34 16.98 -16.71 -2.19
N GLN A 35 17.80 -15.65 -2.15
CA GLN A 35 19.22 -15.72 -2.53
C GLN A 35 20.08 -16.50 -1.54
N GLN A 36 19.76 -16.49 -0.25
CA GLN A 36 20.54 -17.20 0.77
C GLN A 36 20.21 -18.68 0.89
N PHE A 37 18.95 -19.06 0.66
CA PHE A 37 18.46 -20.41 0.97
C PHE A 37 18.05 -21.24 -0.25
N PHE A 38 18.01 -20.66 -1.45
CA PHE A 38 17.57 -21.36 -2.66
C PHE A 38 18.57 -21.15 -3.81
N GLU A 39 18.88 -22.23 -4.52
CA GLU A 39 19.74 -22.19 -5.71
C GLU A 39 18.95 -21.77 -6.96
N ILE A 40 18.41 -20.55 -6.93
CA ILE A 40 17.62 -19.98 -8.03
C ILE A 40 18.30 -18.76 -8.62
N SER A 41 17.94 -18.41 -9.85
CA SER A 41 18.46 -17.23 -10.53
C SER A 41 18.03 -15.94 -9.84
N ILE A 42 18.80 -14.86 -10.01
CA ILE A 42 18.46 -13.52 -9.52
C ILE A 42 17.06 -13.09 -9.99
N LYS A 43 16.69 -13.46 -11.23
CA LYS A 43 15.37 -13.17 -11.79
C LYS A 43 14.26 -13.86 -10.98
N GLU A 44 14.44 -15.12 -10.63
CA GLU A 44 13.48 -15.88 -9.82
C GLU A 44 13.41 -15.36 -8.38
N SER A 45 14.56 -14.98 -7.79
CA SER A 45 14.61 -14.35 -6.46
C SER A 45 13.90 -13.01 -6.37
N ILE A 46 13.68 -12.32 -7.49
CA ILE A 46 12.84 -11.12 -7.54
C ILE A 46 11.38 -11.49 -7.80
N LEU A 47 11.13 -12.37 -8.77
CA LEU A 47 9.76 -12.71 -9.20
C LEU A 47 8.95 -13.43 -8.11
N ILE A 48 9.56 -14.37 -7.39
CA ILE A 48 8.87 -15.17 -6.38
C ILE A 48 8.31 -14.28 -5.25
N PRO A 49 9.11 -13.42 -4.59
CA PRO A 49 8.58 -12.49 -3.59
C PRO A 49 7.51 -11.57 -4.15
N VAL A 50 7.67 -11.04 -5.38
CA VAL A 50 6.68 -10.16 -6.00
C VAL A 50 5.32 -10.85 -6.13
N ILE A 51 5.29 -12.09 -6.65
CA ILE A 51 4.05 -12.85 -6.81
C ILE A 51 3.40 -13.14 -5.44
N LEU A 52 4.19 -13.52 -4.44
CA LEU A 52 3.70 -13.86 -3.11
C LEU A 52 3.16 -12.65 -2.34
N ILE A 53 3.78 -11.48 -2.52
CA ILE A 53 3.42 -10.24 -1.81
C ILE A 53 2.27 -9.51 -2.54
N TRP A 54 2.04 -9.78 -3.82
CA TRP A 54 1.02 -9.09 -4.62
C TRP A 54 -0.37 -8.99 -3.95
N PRO A 55 -0.92 -10.06 -3.34
CA PRO A 55 -2.22 -9.97 -2.66
C PRO A 55 -2.22 -9.01 -1.46
N LEU A 56 -1.08 -8.85 -0.79
CA LEU A 56 -0.93 -7.99 0.38
C LEU A 56 -1.17 -6.52 0.05
N TRP A 57 -0.88 -6.10 -1.19
CA TRP A 57 -1.09 -4.74 -1.66
C TRP A 57 -2.55 -4.30 -1.52
N SER A 58 -3.49 -5.20 -1.80
CA SER A 58 -4.93 -4.90 -1.68
C SER A 58 -5.37 -4.82 -0.21
N PHE A 59 -4.77 -5.63 0.65
CA PHE A 59 -5.05 -5.62 2.08
C PHE A 59 -4.53 -4.36 2.78
N THR A 60 -3.29 -3.96 2.50
CA THR A 60 -2.69 -2.74 3.06
C THR A 60 -3.39 -1.49 2.55
N LEU A 61 -3.78 -1.48 1.27
CA LEU A 61 -4.59 -0.40 0.71
C LEU A 61 -5.93 -0.27 1.44
N LYS A 62 -6.65 -1.37 1.67
CA LYS A 62 -7.93 -1.35 2.39
C LYS A 62 -7.76 -0.77 3.80
N LYS A 63 -6.71 -1.20 4.52
CA LYS A 63 -6.39 -0.64 5.85
C LYS A 63 -6.16 0.86 5.83
N TRP A 64 -5.46 1.37 4.82
CA TRP A 64 -5.23 2.81 4.69
C TRP A 64 -6.53 3.57 4.37
N ILE A 65 -7.41 3.03 3.51
CA ILE A 65 -8.73 3.61 3.22
C ILE A 65 -9.59 3.66 4.48
N ASP A 66 -9.66 2.56 5.23
CA ASP A 66 -10.41 2.49 6.48
C ASP A 66 -9.87 3.50 7.50
N TRP A 67 -8.54 3.62 7.61
CA TRP A 67 -7.88 4.63 8.43
C TRP A 67 -8.25 6.05 8.00
N ALA A 68 -8.19 6.37 6.70
CA ALA A 68 -8.49 7.71 6.20
C ALA A 68 -9.97 8.07 6.41
N THR A 69 -10.87 7.12 6.17
CA THR A 69 -12.32 7.29 6.43
C THR A 69 -12.58 7.59 7.90
N ASN A 70 -11.95 6.85 8.81
CA ASN A 70 -12.05 7.08 10.26
C ASN A 70 -11.45 8.42 10.73
N LYS A 71 -10.62 9.05 9.90
CA LYS A 71 -10.07 10.40 10.13
C LYS A 71 -10.88 11.52 9.48
N GLY A 72 -12.04 11.19 8.89
CA GLY A 72 -12.98 12.17 8.33
C GLY A 72 -12.64 12.62 6.90
N PHE A 73 -11.87 11.84 6.14
CA PHE A 73 -11.72 12.07 4.71
C PHE A 73 -12.92 11.52 3.94
N SER A 74 -13.44 12.30 2.98
CA SER A 74 -14.48 11.84 2.07
C SER A 74 -13.90 10.85 1.04
N LYS A 75 -14.76 10.10 0.36
CA LYS A 75 -14.34 9.17 -0.70
C LYS A 75 -13.58 9.88 -1.82
N GLU A 76 -14.00 11.09 -2.18
CA GLU A 76 -13.36 11.93 -3.20
C GLU A 76 -11.97 12.38 -2.75
N GLU A 77 -11.82 12.77 -1.48
CA GLU A 77 -10.52 13.14 -0.93
C GLU A 77 -9.57 11.95 -0.86
N ILE A 78 -10.07 10.77 -0.47
CA ILE A 78 -9.27 9.53 -0.47
C ILE A 78 -8.84 9.16 -1.89
N TYR A 79 -9.70 9.36 -2.90
CA TYR A 79 -9.33 9.16 -4.30
C TYR A 79 -8.21 10.11 -4.75
N GLU A 80 -8.31 11.40 -4.43
CA GLU A 80 -7.27 12.38 -4.75
C GLU A 80 -5.96 12.11 -4.01
N LEU A 81 -6.04 11.69 -2.74
CA LEU A 81 -4.89 11.24 -1.96
C LEU A 81 -4.25 9.99 -2.58
N GLY A 82 -5.05 9.00 -2.97
CA GLY A 82 -4.57 7.76 -3.58
C GLY A 82 -3.82 7.99 -4.88
N LYS A 83 -4.35 8.89 -5.74
CA LYS A 83 -3.67 9.36 -6.95
C LYS A 83 -2.35 10.04 -6.65
N LYS A 84 -2.35 11.03 -5.75
CA LYS A 84 -1.14 11.83 -5.40
C LYS A 84 -0.08 11.00 -4.69
N ALA A 85 -0.49 9.98 -3.94
CA ALA A 85 0.42 9.06 -3.27
C ALA A 85 0.88 7.90 -4.17
N PHE A 86 0.39 7.76 -5.40
CA PHE A 86 0.73 6.65 -6.30
C PHE A 86 0.52 5.26 -5.70
N VAL A 87 -0.49 5.11 -4.83
CA VAL A 87 -0.77 3.85 -4.12
C VAL A 87 -1.79 3.00 -4.89
N ASN A 88 -1.36 2.39 -6.01
CA ASN A 88 -2.13 1.45 -6.86
C ASN A 88 -3.67 1.53 -6.70
N TYR A 89 -4.23 2.67 -7.10
CA TYR A 89 -5.57 3.11 -6.71
C TYR A 89 -6.52 3.15 -7.91
N ASN A 90 -7.81 2.84 -7.70
CA ASN A 90 -8.85 3.00 -8.73
C ASN A 90 -10.20 3.45 -8.10
N ARG A 91 -11.09 4.06 -8.91
CA ARG A 91 -12.39 4.59 -8.43
C ARG A 91 -13.32 3.51 -7.85
N LYS A 92 -13.29 2.30 -8.43
CA LYS A 92 -14.06 1.14 -7.94
C LYS A 92 -13.72 0.77 -6.50
N ARG A 93 -12.45 0.88 -6.10
CA ARG A 93 -11.98 0.55 -4.74
C ARG A 93 -12.49 1.49 -3.65
N VAL A 94 -13.01 2.68 -4.01
CA VAL A 94 -13.65 3.61 -3.06
C VAL A 94 -15.18 3.60 -3.10
N GLY A 95 -15.78 2.78 -3.97
CA GLY A 95 -17.22 2.82 -4.21
C GLY A 95 -17.67 4.16 -4.78
N LEU A 96 -16.84 4.75 -5.64
CA LEU A 96 -17.21 5.82 -6.56
C LEU A 96 -17.39 5.12 -7.92
N GLU A 97 -18.62 4.71 -8.21
CA GLU A 97 -19.03 4.27 -9.55
C GLU A 97 -19.66 5.46 -10.27
N ASP A 98 -19.52 5.49 -11.60
CA ASP A 98 -20.27 6.40 -12.47
C ASP A 98 -21.66 5.81 -12.76
#